data_AF-A0A5C4Y4J8-F1
#
_entry.id   AF-A0A5C4Y4J8-F1
#
_cell.length_a   1.000
_cell.length_b   1.000
_cell.length_c   1.000
_cell.angle_alpha   90.00
_cell.angle_beta   90.00
_cell.angle_gamma   90.00
#
_symmetry.space_group_name_H-M   'P 1'
#
loop_
_entity.id
_entity.type
_entity.pdbx_description
1 polymer ?
#
loop_
_entity_poly.entity_id
_entity_poly.type
_entity_poly.pdbx_seq_one_letter_code
_entity_poly.pdbx_strand_id
1 'polypeptide(L)'
;MTSAEISGGQTTSRRKFMGYLGLAGAGTALVACNPTPTPKPAEMTEAQKQDLVILNYALTLEYLEADFYNQFTGTGVNADKLSNPQVKEYAKEIAMHENSHVAALKATIIKLGGTPVAKPTFNFGPLIGNKTVNDELFLALAATFEPIGVRAYLGQVARLSTPELIATAGAIHAVEANHVSAVQELRVALKYNNDPERQTSIAPQPGLDTDSNNAKITDASKFNADYSPTPTALWKELTMEQVLEIVDPVIVKTAK
;
A
#
# COMPACT_ATOMS: atom_id res chain seq x y z
N MET A 1 24.87 -39.73 22.77
CA MET A 1 24.21 -38.42 22.58
C MET A 1 22.77 -38.73 22.18
N THR A 2 21.85 -38.57 23.11
CA THR A 2 20.47 -39.07 23.05
C THR A 2 19.49 -37.91 23.14
N SER A 3 18.46 -37.99 22.31
CA SER A 3 17.34 -37.07 22.14
C SER A 3 16.62 -36.75 23.46
N ALA A 4 16.85 -35.57 24.05
CA ALA A 4 16.07 -35.11 25.20
C ALA A 4 16.09 -33.58 25.49
N GLU A 5 16.42 -32.70 24.55
CA GLU A 5 16.43 -31.24 24.81
C GLU A 5 15.76 -30.40 23.72
N ILE A 6 14.60 -30.83 23.22
CA ILE A 6 13.65 -29.94 22.53
C ILE A 6 12.26 -30.18 23.13
N SER A 7 12.02 -29.65 24.32
CA SER A 7 10.68 -29.53 24.91
C SER A 7 10.58 -28.23 25.70
N GLY A 8 10.68 -27.12 24.96
CA GLY A 8 10.26 -25.79 25.42
C GLY A 8 9.01 -25.35 24.66
N GLY A 9 7.97 -26.19 24.67
CA GLY A 9 6.69 -25.90 24.02
C GLY A 9 5.91 -24.81 24.76
N GLN A 10 6.26 -23.55 24.56
CA GLN A 10 5.33 -22.44 24.75
C GLN A 10 4.53 -22.31 23.45
N THR A 11 3.42 -23.05 23.38
CA THR A 11 2.37 -22.84 22.38
C THR A 11 1.64 -21.53 22.69
N THR A 12 2.30 -20.39 22.50
CA THR A 12 1.63 -19.09 22.36
C THR A 12 0.87 -19.10 21.03
N SER A 13 -0.31 -19.70 21.10
CA SER A 13 -1.29 -19.76 20.03
C SER A 13 -1.48 -18.37 19.41
N ARG A 14 -1.09 -18.23 18.14
CA ARG A 14 -1.34 -17.08 17.26
C ARG A 14 -2.83 -16.66 17.21
N ARG A 15 -3.74 -17.46 17.79
CA ARG A 15 -5.17 -17.17 17.98
C ARG A 15 -5.50 -16.28 19.18
N LYS A 16 -4.55 -15.88 20.03
CA LYS A 16 -4.79 -14.86 21.07
C LYS A 16 -4.61 -13.41 20.60
N PHE A 17 -4.10 -13.19 19.38
CA PHE A 17 -4.02 -11.86 18.77
C PHE A 17 -5.34 -11.38 18.14
N MET A 18 -6.34 -12.27 18.01
CA MET A 18 -7.69 -11.95 17.49
C MET A 18 -8.80 -12.10 18.55
N GLY A 19 -8.47 -11.89 19.83
CA GLY A 19 -9.36 -12.20 20.96
C GLY A 19 -9.56 -11.11 22.01
N TYR A 20 -9.31 -9.84 21.70
CA TYR A 20 -9.55 -8.72 22.63
C TYR A 20 -10.45 -7.62 22.04
N LEU A 21 -11.54 -8.03 21.38
CA LEU A 21 -12.71 -7.18 21.11
C LEU A 21 -13.93 -7.82 21.78
N GLY A 22 -14.08 -7.53 23.07
CA GLY A 22 -15.23 -7.98 23.84
C GLY A 22 -15.05 -7.63 25.32
N LEU A 23 -15.99 -6.83 25.84
CA LEU A 23 -16.15 -6.37 27.22
C LEU A 23 -15.44 -5.05 27.59
N ALA A 24 -16.04 -3.95 27.13
CA ALA A 24 -16.26 -2.80 27.99
C ALA A 24 -17.75 -2.44 27.94
N GLY A 25 -18.47 -2.54 29.06
CA GLY A 25 -19.80 -1.95 29.21
C GLY A 25 -20.93 -2.89 29.62
N ALA A 26 -20.86 -3.46 30.82
CA ALA A 26 -22.06 -3.88 31.56
C ALA A 26 -21.93 -3.37 33.01
N GLY A 27 -22.12 -2.06 33.16
CA GLY A 27 -22.22 -1.38 34.45
C GLY A 27 -23.69 -1.12 34.79
N THR A 28 -24.08 -1.49 35.99
CA THR A 28 -25.42 -1.45 36.58
C THR A 28 -26.19 -0.13 36.40
N ALA A 29 -27.46 -0.22 36.02
CA ALA A 29 -28.39 0.90 36.01
C ALA A 29 -28.80 1.26 37.45
N LEU A 30 -28.31 2.40 37.96
CA LEU A 30 -28.96 3.16 39.02
C LEU A 30 -29.39 4.50 38.42
N VAL A 31 -30.70 4.70 38.28
CA VAL A 31 -31.29 5.93 37.76
C VAL A 31 -31.18 7.01 38.84
N ALA A 32 -30.24 7.93 38.65
CA ALA A 32 -30.20 9.21 39.36
C ALA A 32 -30.49 10.32 38.36
N CYS A 33 -31.60 11.03 38.56
CA CYS A 33 -32.01 12.19 37.76
C CYS A 33 -31.10 13.39 38.05
N ASN A 34 -29.96 13.47 37.36
CA ASN A 34 -29.22 14.71 37.18
C ASN A 34 -29.01 14.92 35.67
N PRO A 35 -29.21 16.14 35.12
CA PRO A 35 -28.80 16.44 33.76
C PRO A 35 -27.27 16.44 33.73
N THR A 36 -26.67 15.28 33.51
CA THR A 36 -25.23 15.16 33.26
C THR A 36 -24.94 15.96 31.99
N PRO A 37 -24.01 16.93 32.01
CA PRO A 37 -23.59 17.60 30.79
C PRO A 37 -23.13 16.51 29.82
N THR A 38 -23.76 16.43 28.65
CA THR A 38 -23.28 15.58 27.56
C THR A 38 -21.80 15.90 27.36
N PRO A 39 -20.88 14.92 27.53
CA PRO A 39 -19.46 15.18 27.32
C PRO A 39 -19.30 15.72 25.90
N LYS A 40 -18.76 16.94 25.76
CA LYS A 40 -18.30 17.43 24.47
C LYS A 40 -17.32 16.37 23.93
N PRO A 41 -17.47 15.90 22.67
CA PRO A 41 -16.49 14.99 22.08
C PRO A 41 -15.10 15.58 22.31
N ALA A 42 -14.19 14.78 22.87
CA ALA A 42 -12.83 15.23 23.11
C ALA A 42 -12.25 15.73 21.78
N GLU A 43 -11.71 16.95 21.77
CA GLU A 43 -11.06 17.48 20.58
C GLU A 43 -9.82 16.62 20.26
N MET A 44 -9.63 16.32 18.98
CA MET A 44 -8.47 15.53 18.54
C MET A 44 -7.18 16.27 18.85
N THR A 45 -6.18 15.54 19.37
CA THR A 45 -4.82 16.07 19.52
C THR A 45 -4.17 16.31 18.16
N GLU A 46 -3.13 17.14 18.10
CA GLU A 46 -2.37 17.36 16.86
C GLU A 46 -1.78 16.06 16.29
N ALA A 47 -1.33 15.15 17.17
CA ALA A 47 -0.83 13.84 16.75
C ALA A 47 -1.93 12.99 16.09
N GLN A 48 -3.15 12.99 16.65
CA GLN A 48 -4.28 12.27 16.04
C GLN A 48 -4.71 12.90 14.71
N LYS A 49 -4.66 14.22 14.58
CA LYS A 49 -4.92 14.90 13.30
C LYS A 49 -3.87 14.52 12.26
N GLN A 50 -2.59 14.49 12.64
CA GLN A 50 -1.51 14.04 11.77
C GLN A 50 -1.69 12.58 11.33
N ASP A 51 -2.09 11.68 12.23
CA ASP A 51 -2.40 10.29 11.88
C ASP A 51 -3.48 10.21 10.81
N LEU A 52 -4.57 10.99 10.95
CA LEU A 52 -5.62 11.04 9.94
C LEU A 52 -5.12 11.57 8.59
N VAL A 53 -4.20 12.54 8.58
CA VAL A 53 -3.57 13.02 7.35
C VAL A 53 -2.76 11.91 6.69
N ILE A 54 -1.92 11.21 7.45
CA ILE A 54 -1.09 10.09 6.96
C ILE A 54 -1.97 8.96 6.41
N LEU A 55 -3.01 8.56 7.14
CA LEU A 55 -3.88 7.46 6.75
C LEU A 55 -4.71 7.79 5.51
N ASN A 56 -5.20 9.03 5.38
CA ASN A 56 -5.91 9.45 4.16
C ASN A 56 -4.99 9.59 2.95
N TYR A 57 -3.74 10.02 3.18
CA TYR A 57 -2.71 10.00 2.16
C TYR A 57 -2.45 8.57 1.68
N ALA A 58 -2.22 7.62 2.60
CA ALA A 58 -2.04 6.21 2.26
C ALA A 58 -3.26 5.65 1.51
N LEU A 59 -4.47 5.94 1.98
CA LEU A 59 -5.72 5.50 1.34
C LEU A 59 -5.83 5.98 -0.12
N THR A 60 -5.29 7.15 -0.45
CA THR A 60 -5.28 7.65 -1.83
C THR A 60 -4.41 6.77 -2.74
N LEU A 61 -3.28 6.26 -2.22
CA LEU A 61 -2.38 5.38 -2.96
C LEU A 61 -2.96 3.98 -3.11
N GLU A 62 -3.53 3.43 -2.03
CA GLU A 62 -4.23 2.15 -2.08
C GLU A 62 -5.41 2.18 -3.06
N TYR A 63 -6.09 3.32 -3.18
CA TYR A 63 -7.12 3.48 -4.20
C TYR A 63 -6.58 3.43 -5.63
N LEU A 64 -5.38 3.94 -5.87
CA LEU A 64 -4.73 3.91 -7.17
C LEU A 64 -4.36 2.48 -7.55
N GLU A 65 -3.67 1.76 -6.65
CA GLU A 65 -3.23 0.37 -6.87
C GLU A 65 -4.44 -0.55 -6.99
N ALA A 66 -5.43 -0.42 -6.11
CA ALA A 66 -6.69 -1.17 -6.22
C ALA A 66 -7.41 -0.87 -7.54
N ASP A 67 -7.48 0.40 -7.99
CA ASP A 67 -8.11 0.69 -9.29
C ASP A 67 -7.34 0.05 -10.44
N PHE A 68 -6.02 0.15 -10.44
CA PHE A 68 -5.15 -0.45 -11.45
C PHE A 68 -5.39 -1.96 -11.56
N TYR A 69 -5.25 -2.73 -10.48
CA TYR A 69 -5.43 -4.19 -10.55
C TYR A 69 -6.86 -4.61 -10.85
N ASN A 70 -7.86 -3.88 -10.35
CA ASN A 70 -9.27 -4.16 -10.67
C ASN A 70 -9.59 -3.94 -12.16
N GLN A 71 -8.83 -3.11 -12.90
CA GLN A 71 -9.02 -3.00 -14.35
C GLN A 71 -8.62 -4.28 -15.11
N PHE A 72 -7.73 -5.10 -14.57
CA PHE A 72 -7.22 -6.32 -15.20
C PHE A 72 -7.86 -7.61 -14.67
N THR A 73 -8.84 -7.51 -13.76
CA THR A 73 -9.47 -8.66 -13.11
C THR A 73 -10.99 -8.56 -13.17
N GLY A 74 -11.68 -9.69 -13.01
CA GLY A 74 -13.14 -9.74 -12.94
C GLY A 74 -13.82 -9.09 -14.15
N THR A 75 -14.53 -7.98 -13.91
CA THR A 75 -15.26 -7.20 -14.93
C THR A 75 -14.52 -5.93 -15.36
N GLY A 76 -13.24 -5.80 -14.99
CA GLY A 76 -12.39 -4.69 -15.38
C GLY A 76 -12.25 -4.54 -16.89
N VAL A 77 -12.03 -3.30 -17.33
CA VAL A 77 -11.98 -2.93 -18.76
C VAL A 77 -10.85 -3.61 -19.55
N ASN A 78 -9.81 -4.10 -18.85
CA ASN A 78 -8.65 -4.80 -19.40
C ASN A 78 -8.60 -6.28 -18.97
N ALA A 79 -9.65 -6.84 -18.36
CA ALA A 79 -9.64 -8.21 -17.86
C ALA A 79 -9.42 -9.26 -18.97
N ASP A 80 -9.80 -8.95 -20.22
CA ASP A 80 -9.59 -9.80 -21.40
C ASP A 80 -8.18 -9.66 -22.01
N LYS A 81 -7.37 -8.70 -21.55
CA LYS A 81 -6.04 -8.40 -22.11
C LYS A 81 -4.92 -9.27 -21.56
N LEU A 82 -5.13 -9.88 -20.39
CA LEU A 82 -4.20 -10.85 -19.84
C LEU A 82 -4.41 -12.21 -20.49
N SER A 83 -3.32 -12.87 -20.87
CA SER A 83 -3.37 -14.17 -21.57
C SER A 83 -2.71 -15.29 -20.77
N ASN A 84 -1.60 -14.98 -20.09
CA ASN A 84 -0.85 -15.94 -19.31
C ASN A 84 -1.58 -16.29 -17.98
N PRO A 85 -1.80 -17.59 -17.67
CA PRO A 85 -2.49 -17.99 -16.44
C PRO A 85 -1.81 -17.53 -15.13
N GLN A 86 -0.47 -17.51 -15.09
CA GLN A 86 0.26 -17.05 -13.89
C GLN A 86 0.08 -15.54 -13.68
N VAL A 87 0.03 -14.77 -14.77
CA VAL A 87 -0.20 -13.31 -14.71
C VAL A 87 -1.63 -13.01 -14.26
N LYS A 88 -2.61 -13.80 -14.70
CA LYS A 88 -4.01 -13.68 -14.23
C LYS A 88 -4.15 -13.96 -12.74
N GLU A 89 -3.52 -15.03 -12.25
CA GLU A 89 -3.59 -15.35 -10.82
C GLU A 89 -2.88 -14.30 -9.98
N TYR A 90 -1.70 -13.85 -10.40
CA TYR A 90 -1.00 -12.73 -9.78
C TYR A 90 -1.90 -11.48 -9.71
N ALA A 91 -2.45 -11.03 -10.84
CA ALA A 91 -3.31 -9.84 -10.88
C ALA A 91 -4.52 -9.96 -9.94
N LYS A 92 -5.14 -11.14 -9.86
CA LYS A 92 -6.27 -11.42 -8.99
C LYS A 92 -5.88 -11.40 -7.51
N GLU A 93 -4.76 -12.01 -7.15
CA GLU A 93 -4.27 -12.04 -5.76
C GLU A 93 -3.95 -10.64 -5.26
N ILE A 94 -3.18 -9.87 -6.04
CA ILE A 94 -2.82 -8.50 -5.66
C ILE A 94 -4.05 -7.59 -5.62
N ALA A 95 -4.98 -7.71 -6.59
CA ALA A 95 -6.27 -7.00 -6.51
C ALA A 95 -7.00 -7.26 -5.19
N MET A 96 -6.97 -8.50 -4.67
CA MET A 96 -7.58 -8.82 -3.39
C MET A 96 -6.85 -8.16 -2.21
N HIS A 97 -5.52 -8.09 -2.25
CA HIS A 97 -4.72 -7.41 -1.23
C HIS A 97 -5.00 -5.91 -1.21
N GLU A 98 -4.95 -5.22 -2.35
CA GLU A 98 -5.20 -3.77 -2.40
C GLU A 98 -6.60 -3.38 -1.99
N ASN A 99 -7.61 -4.15 -2.41
CA ASN A 99 -8.97 -3.94 -1.94
C ASN A 99 -9.09 -4.13 -0.40
N SER A 100 -8.29 -5.03 0.18
CA SER A 100 -8.23 -5.25 1.63
C SER A 100 -7.50 -4.13 2.35
N HIS A 101 -6.41 -3.60 1.78
CA HIS A 101 -5.71 -2.42 2.31
C HIS A 101 -6.62 -1.20 2.35
N VAL A 102 -7.33 -0.92 1.24
CA VAL A 102 -8.37 0.12 1.17
C VAL A 102 -9.40 -0.06 2.29
N ALA A 103 -9.94 -1.27 2.47
CA ALA A 103 -10.94 -1.54 3.50
C ALA A 103 -10.38 -1.32 4.91
N ALA A 104 -9.16 -1.78 5.19
CA ALA A 104 -8.50 -1.64 6.47
C ALA A 104 -8.21 -0.17 6.82
N LEU A 105 -7.72 0.63 5.86
CA LEU A 105 -7.47 2.06 6.07
C LEU A 105 -8.76 2.83 6.30
N LYS A 106 -9.81 2.60 5.49
CA LYS A 106 -11.12 3.23 5.71
C LYS A 106 -11.66 2.92 7.10
N ALA A 107 -11.62 1.66 7.52
CA ALA A 107 -12.08 1.24 8.85
C ALA A 107 -11.27 1.93 9.96
N THR A 108 -9.94 2.00 9.81
CA THR A 108 -9.05 2.66 10.76
C THR A 108 -9.34 4.16 10.87
N ILE A 109 -9.49 4.86 9.74
CA ILE A 109 -9.81 6.29 9.70
C ILE A 109 -11.13 6.57 10.42
N ILE A 110 -12.17 5.77 10.16
CA ILE A 110 -13.49 5.89 10.82
C ILE A 110 -13.36 5.61 12.32
N LYS A 111 -12.63 4.57 12.72
CA LYS A 111 -12.38 4.22 14.14
C LYS A 111 -11.73 5.37 14.90
N LEU A 112 -10.85 6.14 14.25
CA LEU A 112 -10.19 7.32 14.83
C LEU A 112 -11.06 8.59 14.80
N GLY A 113 -12.30 8.51 14.32
CA GLY A 113 -13.21 9.65 14.20
C GLY A 113 -12.96 10.54 12.98
N GLY A 114 -12.11 10.10 12.06
CA GLY A 114 -11.85 10.77 10.79
C GLY A 114 -12.84 10.40 9.70
N THR A 115 -12.80 11.16 8.59
CA THR A 115 -13.55 10.86 7.37
C THR A 115 -12.58 10.30 6.32
N PRO A 116 -12.80 9.09 5.78
CA PRO A 116 -12.00 8.58 4.68
C PRO A 116 -12.15 9.46 3.44
N VAL A 117 -11.03 9.79 2.80
CA VAL A 117 -11.00 10.54 1.54
C VAL A 117 -11.80 9.81 0.48
N ALA A 118 -12.50 10.55 -0.37
CA ALA A 118 -13.21 9.97 -1.50
C ALA A 118 -12.21 9.38 -2.51
N LYS A 119 -12.54 8.23 -3.09
CA LYS A 119 -11.73 7.60 -4.14
C LYS A 119 -11.63 8.55 -5.35
N PRO A 120 -10.42 8.96 -5.78
CA PRO A 120 -10.24 9.71 -7.01
C PRO A 120 -10.66 8.89 -8.24
N THR A 121 -10.98 9.57 -9.34
CA THR A 121 -11.06 8.90 -10.64
C THR A 121 -9.64 8.81 -11.21
N PHE A 122 -9.25 7.62 -11.67
CA PHE A 122 -7.94 7.40 -12.26
C PHE A 122 -8.03 7.20 -13.77
N ASN A 123 -6.99 7.67 -14.47
CA ASN A 123 -6.78 7.44 -15.89
C ASN A 123 -5.34 6.98 -16.12
N PHE A 124 -5.15 5.70 -16.42
CA PHE A 124 -3.82 5.13 -16.72
C PHE A 124 -3.40 5.30 -18.19
N GLY A 125 -4.25 5.90 -19.03
CA GLY A 125 -3.98 6.19 -20.43
C GLY A 125 -2.63 6.90 -20.66
N PRO A 126 -2.23 7.92 -19.87
CA PRO A 126 -0.93 8.56 -20.00
C PRO A 126 0.27 7.62 -19.82
N LEU A 127 0.15 6.58 -18.99
CA LEU A 127 1.23 5.61 -18.76
C LEU A 127 1.25 4.49 -19.82
N ILE A 128 0.08 4.12 -20.33
CA ILE A 128 -0.07 3.12 -21.39
C ILE A 128 0.34 3.71 -22.75
N GLY A 129 -0.06 4.94 -23.04
CA GLY A 129 0.15 5.60 -24.33
C GLY A 129 -0.47 4.80 -25.49
N ASN A 130 0.31 4.61 -26.56
CA ASN A 130 -0.10 3.83 -27.73
C ASN A 130 0.32 2.35 -27.67
N LYS A 131 0.77 1.88 -26.49
CA LYS A 131 1.22 0.49 -26.33
C LYS A 131 0.03 -0.46 -26.32
N THR A 132 0.24 -1.68 -26.82
CA THR A 132 -0.74 -2.76 -26.67
C THR A 132 -0.82 -3.18 -25.22
N VAL A 133 -2.02 -3.17 -24.65
CA VAL A 133 -2.27 -3.72 -23.32
C VAL A 133 -2.19 -5.25 -23.39
N ASN A 134 -1.23 -5.82 -22.67
CA ASN A 134 -0.94 -7.25 -22.61
C ASN A 134 -0.27 -7.61 -21.26
N ASP A 135 0.08 -8.88 -21.08
CA ASP A 135 0.74 -9.39 -19.87
C ASP A 135 2.04 -8.64 -19.51
N GLU A 136 2.89 -8.36 -20.50
CA GLU A 136 4.18 -7.69 -20.32
C GLU A 136 4.02 -6.23 -19.85
N LEU A 137 3.12 -5.48 -20.50
CA LEU A 137 2.84 -4.09 -20.13
C LEU A 137 2.21 -4.02 -18.74
N PHE A 138 1.26 -4.91 -18.43
CA PHE A 138 0.64 -4.99 -17.11
C PHE A 138 1.70 -5.20 -16.02
N LEU A 139 2.59 -6.19 -16.19
CA LEU A 139 3.66 -6.45 -15.23
C LEU A 139 4.69 -5.32 -15.15
N ALA A 140 4.92 -4.58 -16.24
CA ALA A 140 5.81 -3.41 -16.23
C ALA A 140 5.23 -2.24 -15.42
N LEU A 141 3.92 -2.02 -15.54
CA LEU A 141 3.21 -1.01 -14.76
C LEU A 141 3.10 -1.42 -13.28
N ALA A 142 2.81 -2.69 -12.98
CA ALA A 142 2.86 -3.21 -11.62
C ALA A 142 4.25 -3.00 -10.98
N ALA A 143 5.32 -3.35 -11.69
CA ALA A 143 6.70 -3.10 -11.27
C ALA A 143 7.09 -1.61 -11.11
N THR A 144 6.19 -0.69 -11.51
CA THR A 144 6.32 0.75 -11.29
C THR A 144 5.52 1.22 -10.09
N PHE A 145 4.31 0.71 -9.89
CA PHE A 145 3.42 1.14 -8.80
C PHE A 145 3.81 0.58 -7.44
N GLU A 146 4.00 -0.73 -7.30
CA GLU A 146 4.32 -1.37 -6.00
C GLU A 146 5.50 -0.68 -5.28
N PRO A 147 6.61 -0.32 -5.98
CA PRO A 147 7.71 0.37 -5.32
C PRO A 147 7.37 1.78 -4.82
N ILE A 148 6.40 2.47 -5.42
CA ILE A 148 5.89 3.76 -4.95
C ILE A 148 5.16 3.54 -3.63
N GLY A 149 4.27 2.54 -3.56
CA GLY A 149 3.57 2.14 -2.32
C GLY A 149 4.56 1.84 -1.19
N VAL A 150 5.54 0.96 -1.42
CA VAL A 150 6.60 0.64 -0.44
C VAL A 150 7.28 1.90 0.10
N ARG A 151 7.72 2.80 -0.79
CA ARG A 151 8.48 4.01 -0.38
C ARG A 151 7.60 5.06 0.29
N ALA A 152 6.32 5.12 -0.07
CA ALA A 152 5.33 5.98 0.57
C ALA A 152 5.10 5.56 2.02
N TYR A 153 4.89 4.26 2.26
CA TYR A 153 4.77 3.74 3.63
C TYR A 153 6.06 3.93 4.41
N LEU A 154 7.23 3.64 3.82
CA LEU A 154 8.51 3.80 4.51
C LEU A 154 8.70 5.21 5.08
N GLY A 155 8.30 6.24 4.34
CA GLY A 155 8.42 7.65 4.77
C GLY A 155 7.41 8.10 5.84
N GLN A 156 6.34 7.34 6.06
CA GLN A 156 5.22 7.76 6.92
C GLN A 156 4.92 6.83 8.09
N VAL A 157 5.20 5.52 8.01
CA VAL A 157 4.82 4.54 9.05
C VAL A 157 5.33 4.95 10.43
N ALA A 158 6.60 5.35 10.54
CA ALA A 158 7.21 5.75 11.81
C ALA A 158 6.69 7.08 12.37
N ARG A 159 5.89 7.83 11.59
CA ARG A 159 5.31 9.12 11.99
C ARG A 159 3.91 8.98 12.60
N LEU A 160 3.35 7.77 12.63
CA LEU A 160 2.08 7.48 13.28
C LEU A 160 2.24 7.52 14.80
N SER A 161 1.23 8.05 15.50
CA SER A 161 1.38 8.42 16.91
C SER A 161 1.25 7.26 17.91
N THR A 162 0.70 6.12 17.48
CA THR A 162 0.46 4.97 18.36
C THR A 162 1.13 3.69 17.85
N PRO A 163 1.63 2.81 18.74
CA PRO A 163 2.20 1.52 18.34
C PRO A 163 1.25 0.64 17.54
N GLU A 164 -0.05 0.70 17.81
CA GLU A 164 -1.07 -0.04 17.05
C GLU A 164 -1.13 0.43 15.60
N LEU A 165 -1.16 1.75 15.36
CA LEU A 165 -1.16 2.31 14.01
C LEU A 165 0.15 2.01 13.27
N ILE A 166 1.30 2.13 13.95
CA ILE A 166 2.60 1.78 13.37
C ILE A 166 2.61 0.30 12.97
N ALA A 167 2.11 -0.60 13.83
CA ALA A 167 2.06 -2.03 13.53
C ALA A 167 1.13 -2.35 12.35
N THR A 168 -0.04 -1.72 12.28
CA THR A 168 -0.97 -1.89 11.16
C THR A 168 -0.38 -1.38 9.84
N ALA A 169 0.14 -0.15 9.81
CA ALA A 169 0.72 0.42 8.59
C ALA A 169 2.02 -0.29 8.19
N GLY A 170 2.82 -0.74 9.17
CA GLY A 170 4.00 -1.57 8.94
C GLY A 170 3.68 -2.95 8.37
N ALA A 171 2.53 -3.53 8.72
CA ALA A 171 2.06 -4.78 8.12
C ALA A 171 1.70 -4.59 6.64
N ILE A 172 1.01 -3.49 6.29
CA ILE A 172 0.72 -3.15 4.89
C ILE A 172 2.03 -2.94 4.12
N HIS A 173 2.95 -2.13 4.65
CA HIS A 173 4.28 -1.91 4.06
C HIS A 173 5.03 -3.21 3.74
N ALA A 174 4.94 -4.22 4.62
CA ALA A 174 5.57 -5.51 4.41
C ALA A 174 4.88 -6.33 3.29
N VAL A 175 3.56 -6.18 3.12
CA VAL A 175 2.80 -6.80 2.03
C VAL A 175 3.18 -6.14 0.69
N GLU A 176 3.23 -4.81 0.62
CA GLU A 176 3.72 -4.07 -0.55
C GLU A 176 5.14 -4.52 -0.97
N ALA A 177 6.03 -4.74 0.00
CA ALA A 177 7.36 -5.26 -0.26
C ALA A 177 7.35 -6.68 -0.88
N ASN A 178 6.38 -7.51 -0.50
CA ASN A 178 6.20 -8.82 -1.12
C ASN A 178 5.66 -8.69 -2.54
N HIS A 179 4.76 -7.73 -2.81
CA HIS A 179 4.24 -7.48 -4.15
C HIS A 179 5.35 -7.07 -5.12
N VAL A 180 6.26 -6.18 -4.70
CA VAL A 180 7.47 -5.82 -5.45
C VAL A 180 8.30 -7.06 -5.77
N SER A 181 8.48 -7.96 -4.80
CA SER A 181 9.28 -9.17 -5.01
C SER A 181 8.57 -10.11 -5.99
N ALA A 182 7.26 -10.30 -5.83
CA ALA A 182 6.45 -11.19 -6.65
C ALA A 182 6.36 -10.73 -8.12
N VAL A 183 6.17 -9.43 -8.39
CA VAL A 183 6.15 -8.92 -9.77
C VAL A 183 7.50 -9.12 -10.45
N GLN A 184 8.60 -8.86 -9.76
CA GLN A 184 9.94 -9.02 -10.33
C GLN A 184 10.28 -10.50 -10.58
N GLU A 185 9.93 -11.40 -9.66
CA GLU A 185 10.09 -12.84 -9.85
C GLU A 185 9.29 -13.32 -11.07
N LEU A 186 8.03 -12.91 -11.19
CA LEU A 186 7.17 -13.29 -12.31
C LEU A 186 7.68 -12.73 -13.65
N ARG A 187 8.14 -11.47 -13.68
CA ARG A 187 8.77 -10.88 -14.87
C ARG A 187 10.02 -11.66 -15.30
N VAL A 188 10.87 -12.08 -14.35
CA VAL A 188 12.05 -12.91 -14.65
C VAL A 188 11.64 -14.28 -15.19
N ALA A 189 10.70 -14.96 -14.53
CA ALA A 189 10.22 -16.27 -14.96
C ALA A 189 9.63 -16.27 -16.37
N LEU A 190 8.95 -15.19 -16.75
CA LEU A 190 8.34 -14.99 -18.06
C LEU A 190 9.26 -14.35 -19.10
N LYS A 191 10.51 -14.03 -18.73
CA LYS A 191 11.50 -13.35 -19.59
C LYS A 191 11.05 -11.96 -20.06
N TYR A 192 10.27 -11.26 -19.23
CA TYR A 192 9.92 -9.85 -19.42
C TYR A 192 10.89 -8.88 -18.74
N ASN A 193 11.84 -9.40 -17.96
CA ASN A 193 12.95 -8.63 -17.39
C ASN A 193 14.20 -8.83 -18.24
N ASN A 194 14.58 -7.81 -19.03
CA ASN A 194 15.66 -7.92 -20.01
C ASN A 194 17.05 -7.55 -19.45
N ASP A 195 17.11 -6.88 -18.30
CA ASP A 195 18.33 -6.46 -17.63
C ASP A 195 18.19 -6.54 -16.09
N PRO A 196 18.12 -7.75 -15.51
CA PRO A 196 17.86 -7.94 -14.08
C PRO A 196 19.04 -7.54 -13.18
N GLU A 197 20.22 -7.21 -13.73
CA GLU A 197 21.44 -6.99 -12.94
C GLU A 197 21.49 -5.62 -12.25
N ARG A 198 20.56 -4.71 -12.58
CA ARG A 198 20.44 -3.41 -11.91
C ARG A 198 19.83 -3.57 -10.51
N GLN A 199 20.67 -3.84 -9.52
CA GLN A 199 20.28 -3.73 -8.11
C GLN A 199 20.13 -2.26 -7.71
N THR A 200 18.99 -1.92 -7.11
CA THR A 200 18.74 -0.54 -6.69
C THR A 200 17.93 -0.46 -5.39
N SER A 201 18.36 0.44 -4.50
CA SER A 201 17.65 0.86 -3.29
C SER A 201 16.54 1.89 -3.56
N ILE A 202 16.35 2.21 -4.83
CA ILE A 202 15.32 3.12 -5.31
C ILE A 202 14.58 2.36 -6.39
N ALA A 203 13.26 2.30 -6.34
CA ALA A 203 12.45 1.92 -7.50
C ALA A 203 13.09 2.49 -8.78
N PRO A 204 13.35 1.72 -9.84
CA PRO A 204 14.16 2.23 -10.93
C PRO A 204 13.43 3.37 -11.62
N GLN A 205 14.01 4.55 -11.52
CA GLN A 205 13.62 5.71 -12.29
C GLN A 205 14.75 6.07 -13.24
N PRO A 206 14.46 6.52 -14.46
CA PRO A 206 15.49 6.97 -15.37
C PRO A 206 15.96 8.33 -14.85
N GLY A 207 17.26 8.47 -14.66
CA GLY A 207 17.87 9.72 -14.24
C GLY A 207 18.19 9.82 -12.75
N LEU A 208 18.03 8.76 -11.95
CA LEU A 208 18.83 8.62 -10.73
C LEU A 208 20.18 7.99 -11.10
N ASP A 209 20.91 8.72 -11.93
CA ASP A 209 22.34 8.83 -11.75
C ASP A 209 22.58 9.19 -10.27
N THR A 210 23.58 8.57 -9.66
CA THR A 210 23.88 8.59 -8.22
C THR A 210 24.24 9.98 -7.65
N ASP A 211 23.97 11.02 -8.42
CA ASP A 211 24.68 12.29 -8.46
C ASP A 211 23.74 13.50 -8.34
N SER A 212 22.42 13.33 -8.54
CA SER A 212 21.49 14.45 -8.54
C SER A 212 20.44 14.35 -7.42
N ASN A 213 20.64 15.16 -6.38
CA ASN A 213 19.65 15.47 -5.35
C ASN A 213 18.41 16.25 -5.90
N ASN A 214 18.12 16.20 -7.21
CA ASN A 214 17.04 17.01 -7.78
C ASN A 214 16.57 16.62 -9.21
N ALA A 215 16.84 15.41 -9.73
CA ALA A 215 16.12 14.98 -10.93
C ALA A 215 14.64 14.84 -10.56
N LYS A 216 13.78 15.71 -11.10
CA LYS A 216 12.35 15.73 -10.83
C LYS A 216 11.73 14.37 -11.16
N ILE A 217 11.48 13.61 -10.10
CA ILE A 217 10.74 12.35 -10.07
C ILE A 217 9.25 12.72 -10.19
N THR A 218 8.77 12.97 -11.41
CA THR A 218 7.40 13.47 -11.61
C THR A 218 6.61 12.65 -12.62
N ASP A 219 7.09 11.46 -13.00
CA ASP A 219 6.48 10.73 -14.11
C ASP A 219 6.72 9.22 -13.98
N ALA A 220 5.66 8.48 -13.63
CA ALA A 220 5.69 7.03 -13.59
C ALA A 220 5.99 6.39 -14.97
N SER A 221 5.70 7.07 -16.09
CA SER A 221 5.97 6.55 -17.45
C SER A 221 7.45 6.42 -17.76
N LYS A 222 8.28 7.08 -16.96
CA LYS A 222 9.73 7.06 -17.08
C LYS A 222 10.32 5.80 -16.44
N PHE A 223 9.67 5.20 -15.44
CA PHE A 223 10.24 4.08 -14.68
C PHE A 223 10.68 2.93 -15.57
N ASN A 224 11.81 2.31 -15.21
CA ASN A 224 12.31 1.12 -15.87
C ASN A 224 11.91 -0.11 -15.05
N ALA A 225 11.08 -0.99 -15.59
CA ALA A 225 10.66 -2.21 -14.90
C ALA A 225 11.73 -3.33 -14.91
N ASP A 226 12.85 -3.12 -15.60
CA ASP A 226 13.98 -4.06 -15.67
C ASP A 226 15.00 -3.74 -14.56
N TYR A 227 14.82 -4.41 -13.42
CA TYR A 227 15.68 -4.28 -12.24
C TYR A 227 15.61 -5.50 -11.33
N SER A 228 16.51 -5.54 -10.34
CA SER A 228 16.38 -6.41 -9.17
C SER A 228 16.21 -5.54 -7.91
N PRO A 229 15.17 -5.75 -7.09
CA PRO A 229 15.00 -4.99 -5.87
C PRO A 229 16.10 -5.38 -4.88
N THR A 230 16.76 -4.40 -4.25
CA THR A 230 17.55 -4.68 -3.03
C THR A 230 16.60 -5.00 -1.86
N PRO A 231 17.06 -5.61 -0.75
CA PRO A 231 16.26 -5.70 0.46
C PRO A 231 15.64 -4.34 0.82
N THR A 232 14.36 -4.33 1.20
CA THR A 232 13.61 -3.08 1.46
C THR A 232 14.20 -2.25 2.60
N ALA A 233 14.94 -2.87 3.52
CA ALA A 233 15.72 -2.18 4.56
C ALA A 233 16.77 -1.19 4.00
N LEU A 234 17.18 -1.34 2.73
CA LEU A 234 18.12 -0.46 2.07
C LEU A 234 17.41 0.64 1.27
N TRP A 235 16.08 0.61 1.18
CA TRP A 235 15.33 1.51 0.31
C TRP A 235 15.25 2.93 0.87
N LYS A 236 15.16 3.91 -0.04
CA LYS A 236 14.96 5.32 0.34
C LYS A 236 13.48 5.65 0.34
N GLU A 237 13.00 6.24 1.43
CA GLU A 237 11.65 6.78 1.55
C GLU A 237 11.34 7.88 0.52
N LEU A 238 10.05 8.14 0.31
CA LEU A 238 9.54 9.32 -0.38
C LEU A 238 8.77 10.21 0.60
N THR A 239 8.86 11.53 0.39
CA THR A 239 7.93 12.46 1.06
C THR A 239 6.54 12.33 0.43
N MET A 240 5.49 12.74 1.17
CA MET A 240 4.13 12.76 0.61
C MET A 240 4.04 13.62 -0.66
N GLU A 241 4.75 14.75 -0.69
CA GLU A 241 4.79 15.65 -1.84
C GLU A 241 5.38 14.95 -3.07
N GLN A 242 6.52 14.28 -2.93
CA GLN A 242 7.13 13.53 -4.02
C GLN A 242 6.22 12.42 -4.54
N VAL A 243 5.54 11.69 -3.64
CA VAL A 243 4.62 10.63 -4.09
C VAL A 243 3.44 11.23 -4.85
N LEU A 244 2.83 12.30 -4.34
CA LEU A 244 1.75 12.99 -5.03
C LEU A 244 2.18 13.51 -6.40
N GLU A 245 3.39 14.05 -6.53
CA GLU A 245 3.95 14.45 -7.83
C GLU A 245 4.12 13.28 -8.80
N ILE A 246 4.52 12.10 -8.33
CA ILE A 246 4.66 10.90 -9.17
C ILE A 246 3.30 10.40 -9.68
N VAL A 247 2.26 10.44 -8.82
CA VAL A 247 0.94 9.88 -9.13
C VAL A 247 -0.04 10.89 -9.72
N ASP A 248 0.23 12.20 -9.64
CA ASP A 248 -0.59 13.27 -10.22
C ASP A 248 -0.98 13.02 -11.70
N PRO A 249 -0.10 12.50 -12.57
CA PRO A 249 -0.44 12.26 -13.97
C PRO A 249 -1.59 11.27 -14.20
N VAL A 250 -1.88 10.37 -13.25
CA VAL A 250 -2.96 9.38 -13.37
C VAL A 250 -4.22 9.77 -12.62
N ILE A 251 -4.21 10.86 -11.84
CA ILE A 251 -5.38 11.36 -11.13
C ILE A 251 -6.15 12.31 -12.04
N VAL A 252 -7.41 12.00 -12.33
CA VAL A 252 -8.28 12.87 -13.13
C VAL A 252 -8.66 14.09 -12.28
N LYS A 253 -8.19 15.26 -12.70
CA LYS A 253 -8.54 16.53 -12.06
C LYS A 253 -9.97 16.90 -12.44
N THR A 254 -10.88 16.89 -11.47
CA THR A 254 -12.21 17.48 -11.64
C THR A 254 -12.04 18.97 -11.92
N ALA A 255 -12.58 19.45 -13.05
CA ALA A 255 -12.66 20.88 -13.29
C ALA A 255 -13.43 21.52 -12.13
N LYS A 256 -12.79 22.46 -11.43
CA LYS A 256 -13.45 23.29 -10.42
C LYS A 256 -14.43 24.25 -11.06
#